data_AF-A0A369H856-F1
#
_entry.id   AF-A0A369H856-F1
#
_cell.length_a   1.000
_cell.length_b   1.000
_cell.length_c   1.000
_cell.angle_alpha   90.00
_cell.angle_beta   90.00
_cell.angle_gamma   90.00
#
_symmetry.space_group_name_H-M   'P 1'
#
loop_
_entity.id
_entity.type
_entity.pdbx_description
1 polymer ?
#
loop_
_entity_poly.entity_id
_entity_poly.type
_entity_poly.pdbx_seq_one_letter_code
_entity_poly.pdbx_strand_id
1 'polypeptide(L)'
;MSSNLANYLATRYLVADPKSSSKKRKRKRNDPSGLLITDDDDSAWARPQQGDDEQDEDGPTTVAGTTAEFRKAKKSGWKRVGGSEAAKADEAAANAVIAAAVAETQAATAAEDEAPVIEDAVMMSDGTHAGLQTAAAVKTQLERRRRQEQQEFEAYRQTAQEQGTVYRDATGRRIDISMKRAEARKAALEAEQKEFQAKEALKGEAQLVEARKRKDQLSDARNMPFARKADDEEMNKELKDQERWNDPAAQFLGDKSEAVGAGKKTSKRHPTYAGAAPPNRYGIKPGYRWDGVDRSNGFEALRFKAINKRERNKALAYSWQMDE
;
A
#
# COMPACT_ATOMS: atom_id res chain seq x y z
N MET A 1 34.94 27.79 -1.69
CA MET A 1 33.56 28.22 -2.03
C MET A 1 32.99 27.53 -3.29
N SER A 2 33.74 26.69 -4.01
CA SER A 2 33.31 26.01 -5.24
C SER A 2 32.31 24.85 -5.05
N SER A 3 32.25 24.26 -3.84
CA SER A 3 31.32 23.17 -3.50
C SER A 3 29.85 23.60 -3.53
N ASN A 4 29.55 24.89 -3.31
CA ASN A 4 28.18 25.40 -3.32
C ASN A 4 27.59 25.52 -4.73
N LEU A 5 28.38 25.92 -5.74
CA LEU A 5 27.91 26.04 -7.12
C LEU A 5 27.65 24.66 -7.75
N ALA A 6 28.57 23.72 -7.56
CA ALA A 6 28.43 22.36 -8.07
C ALA A 6 27.21 21.64 -7.46
N ASN A 7 27.01 21.77 -6.13
CA ASN A 7 25.81 21.23 -5.47
C ASN A 7 24.52 21.91 -5.93
N TYR A 8 24.55 23.23 -6.17
CA TYR A 8 23.39 23.96 -6.66
C TYR A 8 22.96 23.53 -8.06
N LEU A 9 23.92 23.35 -8.99
CA LEU A 9 23.63 22.86 -10.33
C LEU A 9 23.13 21.41 -10.33
N ALA A 10 23.72 20.55 -9.51
CA ALA A 10 23.29 19.17 -9.36
C ALA A 10 21.86 19.04 -8.84
N THR A 11 21.52 19.79 -7.79
CA THR A 11 20.20 19.71 -7.13
C THR A 11 19.07 20.38 -7.91
N ARG A 12 19.34 21.47 -8.66
CA ARG A 12 18.31 22.24 -9.36
C ARG A 12 18.14 21.90 -10.83
N TYR A 13 19.20 21.44 -11.49
CA TYR A 13 19.20 21.31 -12.96
C TYR A 13 19.59 19.91 -13.46
N LEU A 14 20.18 19.05 -12.62
CA LEU A 14 20.53 17.67 -13.01
C LEU A 14 19.56 16.61 -12.45
N VAL A 15 18.89 16.85 -11.33
CA VAL A 15 17.81 15.96 -10.85
C VAL A 15 16.49 16.41 -11.48
N ALA A 16 15.80 15.50 -12.17
CA ALA A 16 14.62 15.80 -12.99
C ALA A 16 13.43 16.38 -12.21
N ASP A 17 13.33 16.06 -10.92
CA ASP A 17 12.20 16.44 -10.09
C ASP A 17 12.71 17.19 -8.85
N PRO A 18 12.71 18.54 -8.85
CA PRO A 18 12.93 19.27 -7.63
C PRO A 18 11.74 18.99 -6.69
N LYS A 19 11.96 18.22 -5.61
CA LYS A 19 10.98 18.09 -4.51
C LYS A 19 10.51 19.49 -4.13
N SER A 20 9.21 19.78 -4.28
CA SER A 20 8.64 21.12 -4.07
C SER A 20 8.90 21.58 -2.64
N SER A 21 9.85 22.50 -2.46
CA SER A 21 10.20 23.02 -1.15
C SER A 21 9.26 24.16 -0.74
N SER A 22 7.97 23.89 -0.55
CA SER A 22 7.02 24.87 0.01
C SER A 22 6.94 24.72 1.53
N LYS A 23 8.01 25.05 2.25
CA LYS A 23 7.96 25.22 3.71
C LYS A 23 7.68 26.69 4.01
N LYS A 24 6.39 27.07 4.04
CA LYS A 24 5.93 28.39 4.52
C LYS A 24 6.37 28.56 5.98
N ARG A 25 7.39 29.38 6.22
CA ARG A 25 7.70 29.91 7.55
C ARG A 25 6.61 30.91 7.93
N LYS A 26 5.76 30.55 8.91
CA LYS A 26 4.83 31.47 9.57
C LYS A 26 5.64 32.56 10.30
N ARG A 27 5.64 33.79 9.80
CA ARG A 27 6.04 34.99 10.55
C ARG A 27 4.77 35.75 10.90
N LYS A 28 4.56 35.95 12.21
CA LYS A 28 3.48 36.72 12.81
C LYS A 28 3.68 38.21 12.48
N ARG A 29 2.68 38.87 11.90
CA ARG A 29 2.55 40.34 11.88
C ARG A 29 1.07 40.73 12.02
N ASN A 30 0.85 41.76 12.83
CA ASN A 30 -0.42 42.39 13.15
C ASN A 30 -0.93 43.23 11.96
N ASP A 31 -2.24 43.22 11.73
CA ASP A 31 -2.97 44.13 10.83
C ASP A 31 -3.14 45.52 11.48
N PRO A 32 -3.50 46.59 10.71
CA PRO A 32 -4.89 46.78 10.29
C PRO A 32 -5.12 47.36 8.87
N SER A 33 -6.31 47.05 8.34
CA SER A 33 -7.10 47.76 7.31
C SER A 33 -6.78 47.54 5.82
N GLY A 34 -7.70 46.85 5.13
CA GLY A 34 -7.82 46.76 3.68
C GLY A 34 -8.75 45.62 3.27
N LEU A 35 -9.97 45.94 2.80
CA LEU A 35 -10.94 44.94 2.33
C LEU A 35 -10.41 44.17 1.11
N LEU A 36 -10.40 42.84 1.19
CA LEU A 36 -10.21 41.94 0.06
C LEU A 36 -11.44 41.02 0.00
N ILE A 37 -12.20 41.10 -1.09
CA ILE A 37 -13.31 40.19 -1.40
C ILE A 37 -12.68 38.92 -1.98
N THR A 38 -12.84 37.81 -1.27
CA THR A 38 -12.62 36.46 -1.80
C THR A 38 -13.94 35.71 -1.67
N ASP A 39 -14.54 35.37 -2.82
CA ASP A 39 -15.50 34.28 -2.93
C ASP A 39 -14.81 33.00 -2.43
N ASP A 40 -15.19 32.52 -1.25
CA ASP A 40 -14.77 31.22 -0.73
C ASP A 40 -16.00 30.50 -0.17
N ASP A 41 -16.31 29.39 -0.82
CA ASP A 41 -17.40 28.43 -0.61
C ASP A 41 -17.77 28.20 0.88
N ASP A 42 -18.97 28.63 1.27
CA ASP A 42 -19.57 28.39 2.59
C ASP A 42 -19.89 26.89 2.78
N SER A 43 -18.94 26.12 3.31
CA SER A 43 -19.17 24.75 3.80
C SER A 43 -18.78 24.55 5.28
N ALA A 44 -18.77 25.63 6.06
CA ALA A 44 -18.37 25.64 7.46
C ALA A 44 -19.50 25.33 8.48
N TRP A 45 -20.70 24.94 8.04
CA TRP A 45 -21.84 24.66 8.94
C TRP A 45 -21.94 23.20 9.46
N ALA A 46 -20.94 22.33 9.20
CA ALA A 46 -21.07 20.89 9.46
C ALA A 46 -20.05 20.28 10.45
N ARG A 47 -19.67 20.98 11.52
CA ARG A 47 -18.90 20.35 12.63
C ARG A 47 -19.32 20.89 14.00
N PRO A 48 -19.99 20.12 14.87
CA PRO A 48 -20.04 20.45 16.29
C PRO A 48 -18.71 20.11 16.97
N GLN A 49 -18.18 21.10 17.67
CA GLN A 49 -17.02 21.06 18.54
C GLN A 49 -17.45 20.48 19.89
N GLN A 50 -16.82 19.39 20.33
CA GLN A 50 -17.11 18.74 21.62
C GLN A 50 -16.38 19.51 22.73
N GLY A 51 -17.16 20.18 23.58
CA GLY A 51 -16.75 20.75 24.87
C GLY A 51 -17.41 19.96 26.00
N ASP A 52 -16.63 19.79 27.06
CA ASP A 52 -16.93 19.11 28.32
C ASP A 52 -17.79 20.03 29.21
N ASP A 53 -18.93 19.53 29.72
CA ASP A 53 -19.45 19.75 31.08
C ASP A 53 -20.86 19.17 31.26
N GLU A 54 -21.16 18.84 32.50
CA GLU A 54 -22.17 17.93 33.03
C GLU A 54 -23.64 18.44 33.01
N GLN A 55 -24.57 17.47 33.08
CA GLN A 55 -25.99 17.58 33.48
C GLN A 55 -26.95 18.27 32.49
N ASP A 56 -27.75 17.46 31.80
CA ASP A 56 -29.23 17.54 31.82
C ASP A 56 -29.85 16.41 30.97
N GLU A 57 -30.83 15.73 31.57
CA GLU A 57 -31.66 14.68 30.97
C GLU A 57 -32.74 15.29 30.04
N ASP A 58 -33.22 14.48 29.08
CA ASP A 58 -34.30 14.73 28.12
C ASP A 58 -34.02 15.58 26.86
N GLY A 59 -33.50 14.90 25.83
CA GLY A 59 -33.56 15.34 24.42
C GLY A 59 -33.80 14.15 23.48
N PRO A 60 -34.56 14.31 22.38
CA PRO A 60 -35.03 13.19 21.57
C PRO A 60 -33.88 12.45 20.85
N THR A 61 -33.78 11.14 21.10
CA THR A 61 -32.84 10.22 20.44
C THR A 61 -33.23 10.02 18.98
N THR A 62 -32.52 10.69 18.06
CA THR A 62 -32.66 10.43 16.62
C THR A 62 -31.62 9.39 16.19
N VAL A 63 -32.10 8.25 15.71
CA VAL A 63 -31.28 7.18 15.14
C VAL A 63 -30.82 7.61 13.74
N ALA A 64 -29.65 8.22 13.66
CA ALA A 64 -28.98 8.54 12.40
C ALA A 64 -28.30 7.28 11.80
N GLY A 65 -29.11 6.34 11.30
CA GLY A 65 -28.64 5.26 10.43
C GLY A 65 -28.30 5.81 9.05
N THR A 66 -27.03 6.15 8.81
CA THR A 66 -26.56 6.56 7.48
C THR A 66 -26.00 5.35 6.73
N THR A 67 -26.84 4.73 5.90
CA THR A 67 -26.45 3.69 4.94
C THR A 67 -25.65 4.30 3.80
N ALA A 68 -24.34 4.39 3.96
CA ALA A 68 -23.39 4.86 2.96
C ALA A 68 -23.07 3.79 1.87
N GLU A 69 -24.01 2.91 1.51
CA GLU A 69 -23.80 1.88 0.48
C GLU A 69 -24.51 2.14 -0.86
N PHE A 70 -25.37 3.15 -0.97
CA PHE A 70 -26.16 3.37 -2.20
C PHE A 70 -25.47 4.17 -3.31
N ARG A 71 -24.16 4.42 -3.23
CA ARG A 71 -23.43 5.14 -4.29
C ARG A 71 -22.13 4.44 -4.67
N LYS A 72 -22.24 3.25 -5.27
CA LYS A 72 -21.36 2.75 -6.35
C LYS A 72 -21.74 1.32 -6.79
N ALA A 73 -22.62 1.20 -7.78
CA ALA A 73 -22.65 0.01 -8.66
C ALA A 73 -23.33 0.35 -10.00
N LYS A 74 -22.56 0.68 -11.03
CA LYS A 74 -23.02 0.73 -12.44
C LYS A 74 -22.87 -0.62 -13.14
N LYS A 75 -23.11 -1.73 -12.43
CA LYS A 75 -23.16 -3.09 -13.00
C LYS A 75 -24.21 -3.89 -12.23
N SER A 76 -25.24 -4.36 -12.93
CA SER A 76 -26.33 -5.16 -12.37
C SER A 76 -25.81 -6.48 -11.81
N GLY A 77 -25.98 -6.73 -10.51
CA GLY A 77 -25.60 -7.97 -9.82
C GLY A 77 -26.53 -9.16 -10.07
N TRP A 78 -27.14 -9.25 -11.25
CA TRP A 78 -28.05 -10.35 -11.59
C TRP A 78 -27.21 -11.59 -11.94
N LYS A 79 -27.26 -12.64 -11.11
CA LYS A 79 -26.71 -13.96 -11.44
C LYS A 79 -27.71 -14.68 -12.36
N ARG A 80 -27.34 -14.89 -13.63
CA ARG A 80 -28.06 -15.82 -14.53
C ARG A 80 -27.79 -17.25 -14.08
N VAL A 81 -28.85 -18.00 -13.82
CA VAL A 81 -28.79 -19.44 -13.51
C VAL A 81 -28.90 -20.20 -14.83
N GLY A 82 -27.76 -20.64 -15.37
CA GLY A 82 -27.67 -21.43 -16.62
C GLY A 82 -26.19 -21.70 -16.98
N GLY A 83 -25.83 -22.97 -17.16
CA GLY A 83 -24.48 -23.53 -17.13
C GLY A 83 -23.41 -22.93 -18.05
N SER A 84 -22.17 -22.93 -17.56
CA SER A 84 -21.02 -22.15 -18.04
C SER A 84 -20.12 -22.82 -19.08
N GLU A 85 -20.56 -23.89 -19.76
CA GLU A 85 -19.75 -24.55 -20.80
C GLU A 85 -20.47 -24.65 -22.15
N ALA A 86 -21.75 -25.01 -22.20
CA ALA A 86 -22.52 -24.98 -23.45
C ALA A 86 -22.65 -23.56 -24.02
N ALA A 87 -22.89 -22.56 -23.16
CA ALA A 87 -23.05 -21.16 -23.58
C ALA A 87 -21.78 -20.56 -24.21
N LYS A 88 -20.57 -21.01 -23.83
CA LYS A 88 -19.32 -20.52 -24.44
C LYS A 88 -19.06 -21.15 -25.81
N ALA A 89 -19.44 -22.42 -25.99
CA ALA A 89 -19.36 -23.10 -27.28
C ALA A 89 -20.39 -22.51 -28.26
N ASP A 90 -21.61 -22.25 -27.78
CA ASP A 90 -22.68 -21.61 -28.58
C ASP A 90 -22.36 -20.13 -28.89
N GLU A 91 -21.74 -19.39 -27.97
CA GLU A 91 -21.30 -18.02 -28.21
C GLU A 91 -20.12 -17.96 -29.19
N ALA A 92 -19.19 -18.92 -29.14
CA ALA A 92 -18.11 -19.04 -30.12
C ALA A 92 -18.64 -19.42 -31.51
N ALA A 93 -19.60 -20.35 -31.59
CA ALA A 93 -20.25 -20.71 -32.84
C ALA A 93 -21.08 -19.55 -33.42
N ALA A 94 -21.83 -18.83 -32.59
CA ALA A 94 -22.58 -17.65 -33.00
C ALA A 94 -21.65 -16.53 -33.49
N ASN A 95 -20.55 -16.26 -32.77
CA ASN A 95 -19.56 -15.26 -33.19
C ASN A 95 -18.84 -15.66 -34.48
N ALA A 96 -18.59 -16.95 -34.71
CA ALA A 96 -18.01 -17.44 -35.96
C ALA A 96 -18.97 -17.28 -37.15
N VAL A 97 -20.27 -17.52 -36.95
CA VAL A 97 -21.30 -17.28 -37.99
C VAL A 97 -21.43 -15.78 -38.29
N ILE A 98 -21.40 -14.92 -37.27
CA ILE A 98 -21.42 -13.46 -37.46
C ILE A 98 -20.15 -13.00 -38.18
N ALA A 99 -18.97 -13.52 -37.81
CA ALA A 99 -17.72 -13.18 -38.47
C ALA A 99 -17.68 -13.67 -39.93
N ALA A 100 -18.20 -14.87 -40.21
CA ALA A 100 -18.32 -15.39 -41.56
C ALA A 100 -19.31 -14.57 -42.40
N ALA A 101 -20.46 -14.18 -41.84
CA ALA A 101 -21.43 -13.31 -42.50
C ALA A 101 -20.83 -11.91 -42.77
N VAL A 102 -20.08 -11.35 -41.82
CA VAL A 102 -19.39 -10.06 -42.01
C VAL A 102 -18.31 -10.18 -43.09
N ALA A 103 -17.53 -11.26 -43.11
CA ALA A 103 -16.53 -11.49 -44.14
C ALA A 103 -17.15 -11.70 -45.52
N GLU A 104 -18.27 -12.42 -45.61
CA GLU A 104 -19.01 -12.64 -46.86
C GLU A 104 -19.66 -11.33 -47.35
N THR A 105 -20.22 -10.52 -46.47
CA THR A 105 -20.70 -9.17 -46.83
C THR A 105 -19.56 -8.25 -47.26
N GLN A 106 -18.39 -8.31 -46.59
CA GLN A 106 -17.23 -7.49 -46.95
C GLN A 106 -16.64 -7.93 -48.30
N ALA A 107 -16.59 -9.24 -48.56
CA ALA A 107 -16.18 -9.80 -49.85
C ALA A 107 -17.17 -9.46 -50.97
N ALA A 108 -18.49 -9.51 -50.69
CA ALA A 108 -19.52 -9.08 -51.64
C ALA A 108 -19.39 -7.57 -51.96
N THR A 109 -19.19 -6.72 -50.96
CA THR A 109 -18.95 -5.28 -51.15
C THR A 109 -17.60 -4.95 -51.81
N ALA A 110 -16.65 -5.90 -51.83
CA ALA A 110 -15.37 -5.75 -52.51
C ALA A 110 -15.38 -6.34 -53.94
N ALA A 111 -16.34 -7.21 -54.27
CA ALA A 111 -16.54 -7.79 -55.60
C ALA A 111 -17.47 -6.93 -56.49
N GLU A 112 -18.30 -6.09 -55.88
CA GLU A 112 -18.96 -4.97 -56.55
C GLU A 112 -17.97 -3.79 -56.59
N ASP A 113 -17.29 -3.58 -57.72
CA ASP A 113 -16.40 -2.43 -58.02
C ASP A 113 -17.18 -1.07 -58.09
N GLU A 114 -18.18 -0.90 -57.24
CA GLU A 114 -19.04 0.28 -57.15
C GLU A 114 -19.02 0.88 -55.72
N ALA A 115 -17.85 0.83 -55.08
CA ALA A 115 -17.55 1.79 -54.03
C ALA A 115 -17.35 3.17 -54.69
N PRO A 116 -18.03 4.24 -54.22
CA PRO A 116 -17.79 5.56 -54.78
C PRO A 116 -16.30 5.87 -54.63
N VAL A 117 -15.63 6.18 -55.74
CA VAL A 117 -14.31 6.81 -55.72
C VAL A 117 -14.49 8.13 -54.98
N ILE A 118 -14.26 8.12 -53.67
CA ILE A 118 -14.19 9.35 -52.87
C ILE A 118 -12.86 9.98 -53.27
N GLU A 119 -12.93 10.83 -54.29
CA GLU A 119 -11.90 11.81 -54.57
C GLU A 119 -11.47 12.49 -53.25
N ASP A 120 -10.16 12.66 -53.09
CA ASP A 120 -9.47 13.10 -51.89
C ASP A 120 -10.30 14.01 -50.97
N ALA A 121 -10.81 13.43 -49.87
CA ALA A 121 -11.61 14.16 -48.89
C ALA A 121 -10.81 15.36 -48.36
N VAL A 122 -11.35 16.57 -48.55
CA VAL A 122 -10.72 17.83 -48.14
C VAL A 122 -10.35 17.75 -46.65
N MET A 123 -9.05 17.70 -46.37
CA MET A 123 -8.51 17.68 -45.02
C MET A 123 -8.33 19.11 -44.51
N MET A 124 -8.73 19.34 -43.27
CA MET A 124 -8.49 20.61 -42.57
C MET A 124 -7.02 20.73 -42.18
N SER A 125 -6.58 21.94 -41.83
CA SER A 125 -5.23 22.19 -41.29
C SER A 125 -4.86 21.29 -40.10
N ASP A 126 -5.88 20.83 -39.38
CA ASP A 126 -5.75 20.05 -38.16
C ASP A 126 -5.72 18.53 -38.45
N GLY A 127 -5.74 18.14 -39.74
CA GLY A 127 -5.70 16.75 -40.20
C GLY A 127 -7.03 15.99 -40.05
N THR A 128 -8.10 16.67 -39.66
CA THR A 128 -9.47 16.14 -39.63
C THR A 128 -10.16 16.29 -40.98
N HIS A 129 -11.03 15.35 -41.33
CA HIS A 129 -11.83 15.48 -42.57
C HIS A 129 -12.93 16.54 -42.40
N ALA A 130 -13.09 17.41 -43.40
CA ALA A 130 -14.16 18.41 -43.41
C ALA A 130 -15.54 17.73 -43.53
N GLY A 131 -16.51 18.13 -42.70
CA GLY A 131 -17.90 17.65 -42.76
C GLY A 131 -18.48 17.19 -41.41
N LEU A 132 -19.73 16.70 -41.43
CA LEU A 132 -20.45 16.22 -40.25
C LEU A 132 -19.91 14.84 -39.83
N GLN A 133 -18.87 14.83 -39.00
CA GLN A 133 -18.21 13.61 -38.54
C GLN A 133 -18.75 13.15 -37.17
N THR A 134 -18.77 11.83 -36.96
CA THR A 134 -19.06 11.27 -35.63
C THR A 134 -17.90 11.50 -34.68
N ALA A 135 -18.17 11.70 -33.39
CA ALA A 135 -17.13 11.95 -32.39
C ALA A 135 -16.07 10.83 -32.32
N ALA A 136 -16.47 9.58 -32.60
CA ALA A 136 -15.56 8.45 -32.69
C ALA A 136 -14.59 8.57 -33.89
N ALA A 137 -15.09 8.96 -35.06
CA ALA A 137 -14.27 9.18 -36.25
C ALA A 137 -13.23 10.28 -36.02
N VAL A 138 -13.63 11.41 -35.42
CA VAL A 138 -12.72 12.52 -35.08
C VAL A 138 -11.61 12.08 -34.13
N LYS A 139 -11.94 11.30 -33.09
CA LYS A 139 -10.93 10.78 -32.14
C LYS A 139 -9.89 9.89 -32.82
N THR A 140 -10.33 8.97 -33.68
CA THR A 140 -9.42 8.07 -34.39
C THR A 140 -8.49 8.82 -35.36
N GLN A 141 -8.99 9.88 -36.01
CA GLN A 141 -8.20 10.74 -36.89
C GLN A 141 -7.12 11.51 -36.10
N LEU A 142 -7.49 12.09 -34.95
CA LEU A 142 -6.55 12.80 -34.07
C LEU A 142 -5.47 11.88 -33.48
N GLU A 143 -5.82 10.66 -33.05
CA GLU A 143 -4.83 9.68 -32.55
C GLU A 143 -3.87 9.23 -33.65
N ARG A 144 -4.37 9.02 -34.88
CA ARG A 144 -3.53 8.69 -36.04
C ARG A 144 -2.56 9.83 -36.37
N ARG A 145 -3.03 11.08 -36.35
CA ARG A 145 -2.20 12.26 -36.59
C ARG A 145 -1.14 12.43 -35.51
N ARG A 146 -1.52 12.33 -34.24
CA ARG A 146 -0.58 12.41 -33.11
C ARG A 146 0.51 11.35 -33.19
N ARG A 147 0.17 10.14 -33.66
CA ARG A 147 1.14 9.06 -33.88
C ARG A 147 2.08 9.35 -35.06
N GLN A 148 1.57 9.95 -36.14
CA GLN A 148 2.40 10.39 -37.27
C GLN A 148 3.34 11.52 -36.87
N GLU A 149 2.84 12.55 -36.17
CA GLU A 149 3.65 13.65 -35.65
C GLU A 149 4.73 13.16 -34.66
N GLN A 150 4.41 12.16 -33.84
CA GLN A 150 5.41 11.51 -32.98
C GLN A 150 6.49 10.79 -33.79
N GLN A 151 6.13 10.06 -34.85
CA GLN A 151 7.09 9.38 -35.72
C GLN A 151 7.93 10.37 -36.53
N GLU A 152 7.33 11.44 -37.05
CA GLU A 152 8.02 12.53 -37.74
C GLU A 152 8.97 13.25 -36.78
N PHE A 153 8.55 13.49 -35.53
CA PHE A 153 9.40 14.07 -34.50
C PHE A 153 10.55 13.14 -34.10
N GLU A 154 10.31 11.84 -33.99
CA GLU A 154 11.36 10.84 -33.73
C GLU A 154 12.35 10.72 -34.89
N ALA A 155 11.86 10.72 -36.13
CA ALA A 155 12.69 10.72 -37.34
C ALA A 155 13.51 12.01 -37.44
N TYR A 156 12.88 13.17 -37.23
CA TYR A 156 13.56 14.46 -37.20
C TYR A 156 14.61 14.50 -36.09
N ARG A 157 14.32 13.99 -34.89
CA ARG A 157 15.28 13.87 -33.78
C ARG A 157 16.46 12.94 -34.10
N GLN A 158 16.27 11.91 -34.92
CA GLN A 158 17.35 11.04 -35.37
C GLN A 158 18.23 11.71 -36.44
N THR A 159 17.64 12.54 -37.31
CA THR A 159 18.37 13.23 -38.38
C THR A 159 18.96 14.58 -37.97
N ALA A 160 18.34 15.26 -37.01
CA ALA A 160 18.78 16.54 -36.49
C ALA A 160 19.99 16.30 -35.58
N GLN A 161 21.18 16.46 -36.15
CA GLN A 161 22.42 16.61 -35.40
C GLN A 161 22.36 17.94 -34.64
N GLU A 162 21.69 17.95 -33.50
CA GLU A 162 21.73 19.09 -32.57
C GLU A 162 23.20 19.32 -32.18
N GLN A 163 23.71 20.54 -32.42
CA GLN A 163 25.03 20.96 -31.98
C GLN A 163 25.08 20.85 -30.44
N GLY A 164 25.63 19.74 -29.94
CA GLY A 164 25.64 19.44 -28.51
C GLY A 164 26.35 20.53 -27.72
N THR A 165 25.67 21.06 -26.70
CA THR A 165 26.27 21.99 -25.74
C THR A 165 27.34 21.26 -24.94
N VAL A 166 28.59 21.72 -25.05
CA VAL A 166 29.73 21.17 -24.32
C VAL A 166 29.81 21.82 -22.95
N TYR A 167 29.47 21.08 -21.91
CA TYR A 167 29.61 21.55 -20.53
C TYR A 167 31.02 21.27 -20.02
N ARG A 168 31.63 22.25 -19.37
CA ARG A 168 32.99 22.17 -18.80
C ARG A 168 32.95 22.48 -17.31
N ASP A 169 33.82 21.82 -16.55
CA ASP A 169 33.99 22.11 -15.11
C ASP A 169 34.74 23.45 -14.92
N ALA A 170 34.80 23.95 -13.69
CA ALA A 170 35.53 25.19 -13.36
C ALA A 170 37.03 25.15 -13.73
N THR A 171 37.58 23.96 -13.95
CA THR A 171 38.96 23.69 -14.41
C THR A 171 39.08 23.50 -15.93
N GLY A 172 37.99 23.67 -16.69
CA GLY A 172 37.95 23.56 -18.15
C GLY A 172 37.82 22.15 -18.72
N ARG A 173 37.75 21.11 -17.88
CA ARG A 173 37.58 19.71 -18.32
C ARG A 173 36.16 19.48 -18.83
N ARG A 174 36.01 18.83 -19.99
CA ARG A 174 34.69 18.45 -20.55
C ARG A 174 34.01 17.46 -19.60
N ILE A 175 32.77 17.76 -19.24
CA ILE A 175 31.92 16.89 -18.42
C ILE A 175 30.79 16.36 -19.31
N ASP A 176 30.62 15.05 -19.32
CA ASP A 176 29.41 14.45 -19.86
C ASP A 176 28.28 14.55 -18.83
N ILE A 177 27.26 15.35 -19.15
CA ILE A 177 26.11 15.58 -18.27
C ILE A 177 25.35 14.27 -18.01
N SER A 178 25.28 13.39 -19.00
CA SER A 178 24.56 12.13 -18.88
C SER A 178 25.19 11.25 -17.80
N MET A 179 26.53 11.22 -17.74
CA MET A 179 27.32 10.52 -16.75
C MET A 179 27.21 11.16 -15.36
N LYS A 180 27.40 12.48 -15.22
CA LYS A 180 27.21 13.17 -13.92
C LYS A 180 25.77 13.03 -13.40
N ARG A 181 24.77 12.99 -14.28
CA ARG A 181 23.36 12.77 -13.92
C ARG A 181 23.12 11.34 -13.46
N ALA A 182 23.72 10.35 -14.12
CA ALA A 182 23.65 8.96 -13.71
C ALA A 182 24.36 8.75 -12.36
N GLU A 183 25.50 9.38 -12.14
CA GLU A 183 26.23 9.37 -10.86
C GLU A 183 25.42 10.05 -9.75
N ALA A 184 24.81 11.21 -10.00
CA ALA A 184 23.96 11.88 -9.03
C ALA A 184 22.72 11.05 -8.67
N ARG A 185 22.10 10.36 -9.64
CA ARG A 185 21.00 9.42 -9.39
C ARG A 185 21.45 8.22 -8.56
N LYS A 186 22.60 7.62 -8.89
CA LYS A 186 23.18 6.52 -8.10
C LYS A 186 23.52 6.95 -6.67
N ALA A 187 24.12 8.13 -6.49
CA ALA A 187 24.45 8.68 -5.19
C ALA A 187 23.19 8.99 -4.36
N ALA A 188 22.12 9.49 -4.98
CA ALA A 188 20.85 9.70 -4.31
C ALA A 188 20.21 8.37 -3.86
N LEU A 189 20.19 7.36 -4.73
CA LEU A 189 19.69 6.02 -4.39
C LEU A 189 20.53 5.35 -3.29
N GLU A 190 21.85 5.50 -3.33
CA GLU A 190 22.75 4.97 -2.30
C GLU A 190 22.53 5.69 -0.96
N ALA A 191 22.32 7.01 -0.97
CA ALA A 191 21.98 7.77 0.23
C ALA A 191 20.63 7.32 0.81
N GLU A 192 19.60 7.13 -0.04
CA GLU A 192 18.30 6.62 0.39
C GLU A 192 18.40 5.18 0.95
N GLN A 193 19.22 4.32 0.35
CA GLN A 193 19.49 2.98 0.87
C GLN A 193 20.21 3.03 2.21
N LYS A 194 21.21 3.89 2.39
CA LYS A 194 21.91 4.08 3.66
C LYS A 194 20.99 4.61 4.76
N GLU A 195 20.12 5.56 4.44
CA GLU A 195 19.10 6.05 5.38
C GLU A 195 18.10 4.95 5.76
N PHE A 196 17.69 4.13 4.80
CA PHE A 196 16.82 2.98 5.05
C PHE A 196 17.50 1.95 5.95
N GLN A 197 18.73 1.57 5.63
CA GLN A 197 19.54 0.65 6.45
C GLN A 197 19.77 1.19 7.86
N ALA A 198 20.04 2.49 8.01
CA ALA A 198 20.18 3.12 9.32
C ALA A 198 18.88 3.04 10.15
N LYS A 199 17.72 3.27 9.50
CA LYS A 199 16.41 3.12 10.15
C LYS A 199 16.11 1.66 10.50
N GLU A 200 16.49 0.70 9.66
CA GLU A 200 16.31 -0.72 9.94
C GLU A 200 17.24 -1.22 11.05
N ALA A 201 18.50 -0.78 11.08
CA ALA A 201 19.46 -1.11 12.12
C ALA A 201 19.04 -0.61 13.50
N LEU A 202 18.27 0.47 13.58
CA LEU A 202 17.69 0.98 14.82
C LEU A 202 16.52 0.12 15.34
N LYS A 203 15.88 -0.68 14.47
CA LYS A 203 14.75 -1.55 14.88
C LYS A 203 15.25 -2.78 15.62
N GLY A 204 14.46 -3.24 16.59
CA GLY A 204 14.76 -4.47 17.31
C GLY A 204 14.56 -5.71 16.44
N GLU A 205 15.43 -6.71 16.58
CA GLU A 205 15.33 -7.98 15.83
C GLU A 205 13.98 -8.67 16.03
N ALA A 206 13.44 -8.68 17.26
CA ALA A 206 12.12 -9.25 17.56
C ALA A 206 11.00 -8.58 16.75
N GLN A 207 11.04 -7.26 16.57
CA GLN A 207 10.06 -6.51 15.79
C GLN A 207 10.18 -6.83 14.30
N LEU A 208 11.40 -7.01 13.80
CA LEU A 208 11.64 -7.42 12.41
C LEU A 208 11.13 -8.85 12.15
N VAL A 209 11.38 -9.77 13.07
CA VAL A 209 10.87 -11.15 13.00
C VAL A 209 9.35 -11.18 13.07
N GLU A 210 8.74 -10.39 13.96
CA GLU A 210 7.28 -10.27 14.04
C GLU A 210 6.68 -9.67 12.76
N ALA A 211 7.29 -8.63 12.20
CA ALA A 211 6.86 -8.04 10.94
C ALA A 211 6.96 -9.04 9.77
N ARG A 212 7.99 -9.89 9.76
CA ARG A 212 8.12 -10.97 8.77
C ARG A 212 7.03 -12.03 8.96
N LYS A 213 6.86 -12.54 10.18
CA LYS A 213 5.78 -13.51 10.49
C LYS A 213 4.40 -12.97 10.13
N ARG A 214 4.15 -11.68 10.37
CA ARG A 214 2.88 -11.03 9.98
C ARG A 214 2.68 -11.00 8.48
N LYS A 215 3.74 -10.78 7.69
CA LYS A 215 3.66 -10.85 6.22
C LYS A 215 3.35 -12.26 5.75
N ASP A 216 4.03 -13.25 6.33
CA ASP A 216 3.81 -14.66 6.01
C ASP A 216 2.37 -15.06 6.37
N GLN A 217 1.88 -14.68 7.56
CA GLN A 217 0.48 -14.87 7.96
C GLN A 217 -0.52 -14.20 7.02
N LEU A 218 -0.21 -13.02 6.47
CA LEU A 218 -1.07 -12.35 5.50
C LEU A 218 -1.09 -13.07 4.15
N SER A 219 0.05 -13.63 3.71
CA SER A 219 0.07 -14.47 2.50
C SER A 219 -0.67 -15.79 2.71
N ASP A 220 -0.57 -16.37 3.90
CA ASP A 220 -1.27 -17.61 4.24
C ASP A 220 -2.78 -17.35 4.36
N ALA A 221 -3.18 -16.28 5.06
CA ALA A 221 -4.57 -15.87 5.20
C ALA A 221 -5.23 -15.52 3.86
N ARG A 222 -4.47 -15.08 2.85
CA ARG A 222 -5.00 -14.87 1.49
C ARG A 222 -5.52 -16.16 0.88
N ASN A 223 -4.92 -17.31 1.21
CA ASN A 223 -5.26 -18.61 0.68
C ASN A 223 -6.07 -19.47 1.68
N MET A 224 -6.19 -19.04 2.94
CA MET A 224 -6.90 -19.76 3.99
C MET A 224 -8.42 -19.70 3.80
N PRO A 225 -9.16 -20.80 4.05
CA PRO A 225 -10.62 -20.75 4.10
C PRO A 225 -11.11 -19.86 5.24
N PHE A 226 -12.26 -19.19 5.06
CA PHE A 226 -12.84 -18.29 6.06
C PHE A 226 -13.15 -18.98 7.40
N ALA A 227 -13.61 -20.24 7.35
CA ALA A 227 -13.95 -21.02 8.53
C ALA A 227 -13.07 -22.26 8.63
N ARG A 228 -12.44 -22.46 9.79
CA ARG A 228 -11.76 -23.72 10.14
C ARG A 228 -12.82 -24.80 10.37
N LYS A 229 -12.59 -25.99 9.83
CA LYS A 229 -13.46 -27.17 9.99
C LYS A 229 -12.75 -28.21 10.85
N ALA A 230 -13.50 -29.22 11.31
CA ALA A 230 -12.93 -30.34 12.05
C ALA A 230 -11.82 -31.07 11.26
N ASP A 231 -11.90 -31.05 9.92
CA ASP A 231 -10.94 -31.70 9.03
C ASP A 231 -9.74 -30.81 8.65
N ASP A 232 -9.61 -29.61 9.21
CA ASP A 232 -8.49 -28.70 8.93
C ASP A 232 -7.16 -29.34 9.36
N GLU A 233 -6.29 -29.62 8.39
CA GLU A 233 -5.04 -30.32 8.64
C GLU A 233 -4.09 -29.57 9.57
N GLU A 234 -3.98 -28.25 9.45
CA GLU A 234 -3.04 -27.45 10.24
C GLU A 234 -3.47 -27.42 11.71
N MET A 235 -4.77 -27.20 11.94
CA MET A 235 -5.36 -27.25 13.27
C MET A 235 -5.22 -28.64 13.89
N ASN A 236 -5.48 -29.70 13.12
CA ASN A 236 -5.35 -31.07 13.62
C ASN A 236 -3.90 -31.47 13.92
N LYS A 237 -2.92 -30.94 13.17
CA LYS A 237 -1.49 -31.09 13.48
C LYS A 237 -1.16 -30.39 14.81
N GLU A 238 -1.59 -29.14 14.99
CA GLU A 238 -1.38 -28.39 16.23
C GLU A 238 -1.98 -29.09 17.46
N LEU A 239 -3.21 -29.61 17.36
CA LEU A 239 -3.87 -30.34 18.45
C LEU A 239 -3.22 -31.69 18.79
N LYS A 240 -2.55 -32.32 17.81
CA LYS A 240 -1.77 -33.54 18.03
C LYS A 240 -0.43 -33.25 18.68
N ASP A 241 0.17 -32.11 18.36
CA ASP A 241 1.44 -31.67 18.93
C ASP A 241 1.29 -31.10 20.37
N GLN A 242 0.07 -30.74 20.78
CA GLN A 242 -0.19 -30.24 22.12
C GLN A 242 0.08 -31.30 23.20
N GLU A 243 1.01 -30.98 24.08
CA GLU A 243 1.36 -31.81 25.23
C GLU A 243 0.27 -31.78 26.29
N ARG A 244 -0.12 -32.95 26.80
CA ARG A 244 -1.18 -33.11 27.80
C ARG A 244 -0.55 -33.63 29.09
N TRP A 245 -0.75 -32.88 30.18
CA TRP A 245 -0.08 -33.12 31.47
C TRP A 245 -0.35 -34.50 32.10
N ASN A 246 -1.44 -35.17 31.73
CA ASN A 246 -1.87 -36.47 32.26
C ASN A 246 -1.92 -37.57 31.19
N ASP A 247 -1.14 -37.46 30.10
CA ASP A 247 -1.13 -38.49 29.08
C ASP A 247 -0.22 -39.66 29.49
N PRO A 248 -0.76 -40.88 29.75
CA PRO A 248 0.06 -42.03 30.09
C PRO A 248 0.97 -42.47 28.93
N ALA A 249 0.61 -42.16 27.68
CA ALA A 249 1.43 -42.45 26.52
C ALA A 249 2.67 -41.54 26.44
N ALA A 250 2.65 -40.37 27.10
CA ALA A 250 3.74 -39.39 27.07
C ALA A 250 5.06 -39.98 27.58
N GLN A 251 5.03 -40.96 28.49
CA GLN A 251 6.23 -41.66 28.97
C GLN A 251 6.89 -42.55 27.91
N PHE A 252 6.11 -43.04 26.94
CA PHE A 252 6.59 -43.90 25.85
C PHE A 252 7.04 -43.12 24.62
N LEU A 253 6.47 -41.93 24.42
CA LEU A 253 6.97 -40.91 23.50
C LEU A 253 8.27 -40.33 24.12
N GLY A 254 9.39 -41.06 24.01
CA GLY A 254 10.66 -40.72 24.69
C GLY A 254 11.10 -39.26 24.51
N ASP A 255 12.08 -38.78 25.31
CA ASP A 255 12.60 -37.41 25.64
C ASP A 255 12.55 -36.26 24.61
N LYS A 256 12.01 -36.50 23.42
CA LYS A 256 11.54 -35.52 22.45
C LYS A 256 10.71 -34.41 23.09
N SER A 257 9.97 -34.68 24.18
CA SER A 257 9.28 -33.66 24.97
C SER A 257 10.20 -32.87 25.90
N GLU A 258 11.16 -33.47 26.61
CA GLU A 258 12.12 -32.71 27.44
C GLU A 258 13.03 -31.81 26.59
N ALA A 259 13.36 -32.23 25.36
CA ALA A 259 14.08 -31.41 24.40
C ALA A 259 13.25 -30.24 23.82
N VAL A 260 11.93 -30.23 23.99
CA VAL A 260 11.02 -29.24 23.39
C VAL A 260 10.28 -28.39 24.45
N GLY A 261 10.00 -28.94 25.63
CA GLY A 261 9.20 -28.35 26.71
C GLY A 261 9.99 -27.55 27.76
N ALA A 262 11.31 -27.74 27.87
CA ALA A 262 12.14 -26.99 28.82
C ALA A 262 13.36 -26.37 28.14
N GLY A 263 13.17 -25.26 27.41
CA GLY A 263 14.27 -24.35 27.07
C GLY A 263 15.29 -24.81 26.02
N LYS A 264 15.14 -25.99 25.41
CA LYS A 264 16.08 -26.52 24.40
C LYS A 264 15.62 -26.38 22.95
N LYS A 265 14.63 -25.53 22.70
CA LYS A 265 14.61 -24.67 21.50
C LYS A 265 15.13 -23.27 21.88
N THR A 266 16.25 -23.21 22.61
CA THR A 266 17.16 -22.08 22.42
C THR A 266 17.33 -22.01 20.91
N SER A 267 16.84 -20.92 20.31
CA SER A 267 17.16 -20.62 18.93
C SER A 267 18.66 -20.90 18.81
N LYS A 268 19.11 -21.60 17.78
CA LYS A 268 20.53 -21.93 17.53
C LYS A 268 21.48 -20.71 17.54
N ARG A 269 20.98 -19.53 17.91
CA ARG A 269 21.57 -18.21 17.81
C ARG A 269 21.96 -17.66 19.20
N HIS A 270 21.20 -17.88 20.29
CA HIS A 270 21.56 -17.33 21.62
C HIS A 270 21.09 -18.16 22.83
N PRO A 271 22.00 -18.50 23.78
CA PRO A 271 21.62 -19.17 25.03
C PRO A 271 20.76 -18.26 25.91
N THR A 272 19.85 -18.87 26.66
CA THR A 272 18.97 -18.21 27.65
C THR A 272 19.41 -18.54 29.07
N TYR A 273 19.03 -17.70 30.05
CA TYR A 273 19.28 -18.01 31.45
C TYR A 273 18.56 -19.29 31.89
N ALA A 274 19.25 -20.12 32.68
CA ALA A 274 18.75 -21.42 33.15
C ALA A 274 18.04 -21.37 34.51
N GLY A 275 18.31 -20.35 35.33
CA GLY A 275 17.73 -20.22 36.67
C GLY A 275 16.35 -19.58 36.69
N ALA A 276 15.76 -19.53 37.88
CA ALA A 276 14.52 -18.79 38.13
C ALA A 276 14.77 -17.28 38.01
N ALA A 277 13.85 -16.57 37.36
CA ALA A 277 13.91 -15.13 37.19
C ALA A 277 12.61 -14.49 37.69
N PRO A 278 12.65 -13.25 38.23
CA PRO A 278 11.44 -12.54 38.62
C PRO A 278 10.53 -12.34 37.38
N PRO A 279 9.21 -12.49 37.55
CA PRO A 279 8.27 -12.31 36.44
C PRO A 279 8.27 -10.84 35.99
N ASN A 280 8.12 -10.61 34.70
CA ASN A 280 7.98 -9.28 34.12
C ASN A 280 6.73 -9.23 33.22
N ARG A 281 6.25 -8.01 32.95
CA ARG A 281 5.07 -7.80 32.10
C ARG A 281 5.12 -8.51 30.74
N TYR A 282 6.31 -8.69 30.17
CA TYR A 282 6.49 -9.16 28.81
C TYR A 282 6.85 -10.65 28.70
N GLY A 283 6.96 -11.37 29.83
CA GLY A 283 7.42 -12.76 29.85
C GLY A 283 8.84 -12.96 29.28
N ILE A 284 9.65 -11.91 29.18
CA ILE A 284 10.99 -11.98 28.59
C ILE A 284 11.92 -12.60 29.62
N LYS A 285 12.51 -13.75 29.28
CA LYS A 285 13.54 -14.37 30.13
C LYS A 285 14.83 -13.55 30.10
N PRO A 286 15.57 -13.48 31.21
CA PRO A 286 16.86 -12.80 31.22
C PRO A 286 17.87 -13.50 30.30
N GLY A 287 18.85 -12.73 29.85
CA GLY A 287 19.95 -13.26 29.04
C GLY A 287 20.81 -14.24 29.85
N TYR A 288 21.49 -15.15 29.16
CA TYR A 288 22.27 -16.22 29.80
C TYR A 288 23.36 -15.76 30.80
N ARG A 289 23.82 -14.49 30.69
CA ARG A 289 24.87 -13.91 31.53
C ARG A 289 24.34 -13.22 32.79
N TRP A 290 23.02 -13.21 32.99
CA TRP A 290 22.45 -12.61 34.19
C TRP A 290 22.89 -13.41 35.43
N ASP A 291 23.26 -12.71 36.48
CA ASP A 291 23.84 -13.28 37.71
C ASP A 291 22.81 -13.75 38.73
N GLY A 292 21.52 -13.58 38.44
CA GLY A 292 20.41 -13.94 39.33
C GLY A 292 20.08 -12.90 40.39
N VAL A 293 20.83 -11.78 40.48
CA VAL A 293 20.58 -10.73 41.47
C VAL A 293 19.58 -9.71 40.89
N ASP A 294 18.45 -9.54 41.57
CA ASP A 294 17.47 -8.51 41.23
C ASP A 294 17.99 -7.12 41.61
N ARG A 295 18.08 -6.24 40.61
CA ARG A 295 18.52 -4.83 40.74
C ARG A 295 17.42 -3.87 40.32
N SER A 296 16.16 -4.21 40.59
CA SER A 296 15.01 -3.40 40.21
C SER A 296 14.66 -2.33 41.27
N ASN A 297 13.90 -1.31 40.83
CA ASN A 297 13.23 -0.35 41.73
C ASN A 297 11.88 -0.90 42.27
N GLY A 298 11.61 -2.21 42.16
CA GLY A 298 10.34 -2.81 42.60
C GLY A 298 9.08 -2.46 41.78
N PHE A 299 9.20 -1.70 40.69
CA PHE A 299 8.06 -1.25 39.87
C PHE A 299 7.20 -2.42 39.33
N GLU A 300 7.83 -3.46 38.76
CA GLU A 300 7.09 -4.61 38.21
C GLU A 300 6.27 -5.32 39.29
N ALA A 301 6.83 -5.51 40.49
CA ALA A 301 6.13 -6.11 41.62
C ALA A 301 4.94 -5.26 42.09
N LEU A 302 5.11 -3.94 42.19
CA LEU A 302 4.01 -3.01 42.52
C LEU A 302 2.91 -3.03 41.45
N ARG A 303 3.29 -3.11 40.17
CA ARG A 303 2.35 -3.21 39.06
C ARG A 303 1.51 -4.49 39.14
N PHE A 304 2.12 -5.64 39.41
CA PHE A 304 1.36 -6.90 39.58
C PHE A 304 0.40 -6.82 40.77
N LYS A 305 0.84 -6.25 41.90
CA LYS A 305 -0.05 -6.00 43.05
C LYS A 305 -1.23 -5.09 42.67
N ALA A 306 -0.99 -4.04 41.89
CA ALA A 306 -2.05 -3.13 41.43
C ALA A 306 -3.05 -3.81 40.49
N ILE A 307 -2.59 -4.67 39.58
CA ILE A 307 -3.47 -5.46 38.70
C ILE A 307 -4.34 -6.41 39.52
N ASN A 308 -3.73 -7.17 40.43
CA ASN A 308 -4.47 -8.10 41.29
C ASN A 308 -5.48 -7.36 42.18
N LYS A 309 -5.12 -6.17 42.69
CA LYS A 309 -6.05 -5.33 43.46
C LYS A 309 -7.24 -4.88 42.62
N ARG A 310 -7.01 -4.48 41.36
CA ARG A 310 -8.07 -4.08 40.43
C ARG A 310 -8.99 -5.25 40.09
N GLU A 311 -8.44 -6.43 39.79
CA GLU A 311 -9.22 -7.63 39.48
C GLU A 311 -10.03 -8.10 40.69
N ARG A 312 -9.41 -8.12 41.88
CA ARG A 312 -10.11 -8.40 43.14
C ARG A 312 -11.29 -7.45 43.36
N ASN A 313 -11.08 -6.15 43.19
CA ASN A 313 -12.13 -5.16 43.37
C ASN A 313 -13.25 -5.30 42.33
N LYS A 314 -12.91 -5.65 41.07
CA LYS A 314 -13.92 -5.95 40.04
C LYS A 314 -14.78 -7.16 40.43
N ALA A 315 -14.16 -8.22 40.93
CA ALA A 315 -14.88 -9.41 41.40
C ALA A 315 -15.78 -9.09 42.60
N LEU A 316 -15.27 -8.31 43.57
CA LEU A 316 -16.06 -7.87 44.73
C LEU A 316 -17.23 -6.96 44.34
N ALA A 317 -17.01 -6.03 43.42
CA ALA A 317 -18.07 -5.16 42.91
C ALA A 317 -19.16 -5.97 42.20
N TYR A 318 -18.76 -6.96 41.40
CA TYR A 318 -19.71 -7.88 40.75
C TYR A 318 -20.48 -8.72 41.76
N SER A 319 -19.83 -9.27 42.79
CA SER A 319 -20.54 -10.03 43.84
C SER A 319 -21.50 -9.14 44.61
N TRP A 320 -21.12 -7.92 44.98
CA TRP A 320 -22.01 -6.98 45.67
C TRP A 320 -23.19 -6.55 44.82
N GLN A 321 -22.99 -6.34 43.52
CA GLN A 321 -24.08 -6.00 42.60
C GLN A 321 -25.09 -7.15 42.42
N MET A 322 -24.66 -8.40 42.58
CA MET A 322 -25.53 -9.57 42.45
C MET A 322 -26.22 -9.96 43.76
N ASP A 323 -25.71 -9.49 44.90
CA ASP A 323 -26.29 -9.73 46.22
C ASP A 323 -27.41 -8.73 46.58
N GLU A 324 -27.53 -7.61 45.84
CA GLU A 324 -28.67 -6.65 45.89
C GLU A 324 -29.72 -6.96 44.82
#